data_AF-A0A444U334-F1
#
_entry.id   AF-A0A444U334-F1
#
_cell.length_a   1.000
_cell.length_b   1.000
_cell.length_c   1.000
_cell.angle_alpha   90.00
_cell.angle_beta   90.00
_cell.angle_gamma   90.00
#
_symmetry.space_group_name_H-M   'P 1'
#
loop_
_entity.id
_entity.type
_entity.pdbx_description
1 polymer ?
#
loop_
_entity_poly.entity_id
_entity_poly.type
_entity_poly.pdbx_seq_one_letter_code
_entity_poly.pdbx_strand_id
1 'polypeptide(L)'
;MAIYEVYSHPALLRYKTSICTKATVFLLIVLVLTYIPPLLVSYRSQGFWLKLSTYEEQPSVRFQYQVLLIAATSTSGDYVAWSTYQNFNNLQGTNLRIPSISVREEDQNQDGKFDQLSLSLGLPLQSTEQVYSVQLILTFSYQLFVSVINGSSPFASAYDLTNIIRTYQERNGTPRDIITNNTDIFTERLKTKQDLHCALVTNQSQHYFDVDVNITLSKHKKQVLPILKTWSFAMWRLRITNSAVFTLISGLALVFLYSWQSGVTPQAEQNGKVHILILSSWRSGSSFVGQVFSQHPDVFYLMEPAWHVWVSMYQNSASTLRMAVRDLIRSVFQCDMYVFDAYMPEKRNMTHLFQWSVSRALCSPPACDLYKREEISNERTCKKMCSKTPFDKVEEACKSYSHVVLKEVRVFDLESLYPLLKDPSLNLKIIHLIRDPRAVVKSREQSMKALMRDNGIVLNTKGVQVLDTHYQVIREICRSHIQIYETATQKAPSFLKGRYMMVRYDDLVLDPLAEISAMYKFAELIMTPKLKSWIYNITHGEGRGSGQEAFLTTSRNAVNVSQAWRAALPYEKVAKIQEVCKGAMNMLGYQLVESDKEQKRLGQDMVLPRKQYQFTWLPSKTTDKLKD
;
A
#
# COMPACT_ATOMS: atom_id res chain seq x y z
N MET A 1 -55.64 -11.47 28.08
CA MET A 1 -55.84 -10.16 27.43
C MET A 1 -54.47 -9.63 27.04
N ALA A 2 -54.22 -9.44 25.73
CA ALA A 2 -52.95 -8.91 25.25
C ALA A 2 -52.93 -7.38 25.50
N ILE A 3 -51.95 -6.92 26.26
CA ILE A 3 -51.73 -5.49 26.51
C ILE A 3 -50.85 -4.98 25.38
N TYR A 4 -51.40 -4.09 24.54
CA TYR A 4 -50.65 -3.41 23.50
C TYR A 4 -50.22 -2.04 24.04
N GLU A 5 -48.92 -1.77 23.98
CA GLU A 5 -48.36 -0.46 24.31
C GLU A 5 -48.63 0.47 23.12
N VAL A 6 -49.63 1.34 23.27
CA VAL A 6 -50.09 2.24 22.18
C VAL A 6 -49.17 3.45 22.03
N TYR A 7 -48.47 3.84 23.11
CA TYR A 7 -47.61 5.02 23.13
C TYR A 7 -46.65 4.96 24.32
N SER A 8 -45.36 5.21 24.07
CA SER A 8 -44.37 5.39 25.12
C SER A 8 -43.46 6.57 24.77
N HIS A 9 -43.07 7.34 25.79
CA HIS A 9 -42.07 8.40 25.64
C HIS A 9 -41.14 8.38 26.86
N PRO A 10 -39.82 8.59 26.68
CA PRO A 10 -38.88 8.59 27.79
C PRO A 10 -39.03 9.88 28.60
N ALA A 11 -39.47 9.78 29.85
CA ALA A 11 -39.49 10.89 30.79
C ALA A 11 -38.10 11.08 31.42
N LEU A 12 -37.43 12.19 31.08
CA LEU A 12 -36.14 12.54 31.67
C LEU A 12 -36.33 13.17 33.07
N LEU A 13 -36.24 12.36 34.13
CA LEU A 13 -36.25 12.84 35.52
C LEU A 13 -34.88 13.41 35.90
N ARG A 14 -34.79 14.73 36.03
CA ARG A 14 -33.57 15.42 36.49
C ARG A 14 -33.63 15.68 38.00
N TYR A 15 -32.86 14.94 38.77
CA TYR A 15 -32.67 15.19 40.20
C TYR A 15 -31.66 16.32 40.41
N LYS A 16 -32.08 17.40 41.08
CA LYS A 16 -31.22 18.53 41.43
C LYS A 16 -30.95 18.53 42.93
N THR A 17 -29.69 18.73 43.33
CA THR A 17 -29.29 18.80 44.74
C THR A 17 -28.62 20.15 45.00
N SER A 18 -28.77 20.72 46.21
CA SER A 18 -28.04 21.93 46.60
C SER A 18 -26.65 21.58 47.11
N ILE A 19 -25.73 22.55 47.06
CA ILE A 19 -24.28 22.37 47.30
C ILE A 19 -23.96 21.75 48.68
N CYS A 20 -24.83 21.92 49.68
CA CYS A 20 -24.62 21.47 51.06
C CYS A 20 -25.46 20.24 51.44
N THR A 21 -25.71 19.32 50.51
CA THR A 21 -26.46 18.09 50.79
C THR A 21 -25.54 16.87 50.91
N LYS A 22 -25.98 15.85 51.65
CA LYS A 22 -25.29 14.54 51.74
C LYS A 22 -25.05 13.92 50.34
N ALA A 23 -25.96 14.16 49.39
CA ALA A 23 -25.84 13.68 48.02
C ALA A 23 -24.68 14.36 47.27
N THR A 24 -24.48 15.67 47.44
CA THR A 24 -23.35 16.39 46.83
C THR A 24 -22.02 15.95 47.41
N VAL A 25 -21.95 15.71 48.73
CA VAL A 25 -20.75 15.18 49.39
C VAL A 25 -20.40 13.79 48.85
N PHE A 26 -21.39 12.90 48.71
CA PHE A 26 -21.18 11.59 48.11
C PHE A 26 -20.64 11.67 46.68
N LEU A 27 -21.21 12.57 45.86
CA LEU A 27 -20.78 12.78 44.49
C LEU A 27 -19.34 13.32 44.41
N LEU A 28 -18.96 14.21 45.32
CA LEU A 28 -17.58 14.71 45.47
C LEU A 28 -16.60 13.59 45.84
N ILE A 29 -16.99 12.72 46.78
CA ILE A 29 -16.17 11.57 47.18
C ILE A 29 -15.98 10.60 46.01
N VAL A 30 -17.06 10.27 45.30
CA VAL A 30 -16.99 9.39 44.10
C VAL A 30 -16.10 10.02 43.03
N LEU A 31 -16.21 11.32 42.78
CA LEU A 31 -15.39 12.02 41.80
C LEU A 31 -13.91 11.98 42.19
N VAL A 32 -13.59 12.27 43.45
CA VAL A 32 -12.23 12.15 43.99
C VAL A 32 -11.68 10.73 43.85
N LEU A 33 -12.46 9.71 44.21
CA LEU A 33 -12.07 8.30 44.10
C LEU A 33 -11.98 7.80 42.66
N THR A 34 -12.69 8.43 41.73
CA THR A 34 -12.64 8.05 40.31
C THR A 34 -11.38 8.59 39.63
N TYR A 35 -10.93 9.80 40.02
CA TYR A 35 -9.81 10.46 39.32
C TYR A 35 -8.47 10.39 40.06
N ILE A 36 -8.45 10.49 41.39
CA ILE A 36 -7.18 10.55 42.15
C ILE A 36 -6.46 9.20 42.20
N PRO A 37 -7.10 8.07 42.54
CA PRO A 37 -6.41 6.78 42.64
C PRO A 37 -5.77 6.32 41.33
N PRO A 38 -6.45 6.36 40.15
CA PRO A 38 -5.80 6.00 38.88
C PRO A 38 -4.61 6.90 38.54
N LEU A 39 -4.69 8.19 38.85
CA LEU A 39 -3.59 9.14 38.67
C LEU A 39 -2.39 8.84 39.59
N LEU A 40 -2.66 8.43 40.82
CA LEU A 40 -1.62 8.10 41.80
C LEU A 40 -0.93 6.77 41.45
N VAL A 41 -1.70 5.79 40.96
CA VAL A 41 -1.18 4.51 40.44
C VAL A 41 -0.34 4.73 39.19
N SER A 42 -0.82 5.55 38.24
CA SER A 42 -0.06 5.86 37.03
C SER A 42 1.21 6.66 37.31
N TYR A 43 1.17 7.57 38.29
CA TYR A 43 2.34 8.32 38.74
C TYR A 43 3.38 7.42 39.43
N ARG A 44 2.93 6.47 40.27
CA ARG A 44 3.82 5.55 41.00
C ARG A 44 4.35 4.39 40.15
N SER A 45 3.73 4.06 39.01
CA SER A 45 4.12 2.93 38.17
C SER A 45 5.31 3.18 37.23
N GLN A 46 6.01 4.32 37.36
CA GLN A 46 7.20 4.73 36.59
C GLN A 46 7.06 4.77 35.04
N GLY A 47 5.93 4.35 34.47
CA GLY A 47 5.70 4.32 33.02
C GLY A 47 5.17 5.62 32.43
N PHE A 48 4.64 6.54 33.23
CA PHE A 48 3.96 7.75 32.73
C PHE A 48 4.92 8.85 32.24
N TRP A 49 6.21 8.76 32.59
CA TRP A 49 7.22 9.80 32.33
C TRP A 49 8.54 9.30 31.76
N LEU A 50 8.63 8.02 31.34
CA LEU A 50 9.84 7.51 30.70
C LEU A 50 9.92 8.07 29.28
N LYS A 51 10.73 9.13 29.10
CA LYS A 51 10.89 9.84 27.82
C LYS A 51 12.07 9.34 26.98
N LEU A 52 13.06 8.68 27.61
CA LEU A 52 14.28 8.18 26.97
C LEU A 52 14.82 6.96 27.74
N SER A 53 15.22 5.91 27.02
CA SER A 53 16.12 4.87 27.54
C SER A 53 17.02 4.38 26.41
N THR A 54 18.33 4.38 26.65
CA THR A 54 19.34 3.91 25.69
C THR A 54 19.83 2.53 26.11
N TYR A 55 19.87 1.59 25.17
CA TYR A 55 20.43 0.26 25.41
C TYR A 55 21.50 -0.02 24.36
N GLU A 56 22.64 -0.54 24.79
CA GLU A 56 23.71 -1.03 23.92
C GLU A 56 23.67 -2.55 23.99
N GLU A 57 23.52 -3.21 22.84
CA GLU A 57 23.55 -4.67 22.75
C GLU A 57 24.50 -5.09 21.63
N GLN A 58 25.35 -6.06 21.93
CA GLN A 58 26.27 -6.66 20.96
C GLN A 58 25.57 -7.89 20.34
N PRO A 59 25.27 -7.89 19.03
CA PRO A 59 24.59 -9.01 18.38
C PRO A 59 25.45 -10.27 18.42
N SER A 60 24.81 -11.43 18.47
CA SER A 60 25.48 -12.71 18.22
C SER A 60 25.51 -12.96 16.73
N VAL A 61 26.68 -12.79 16.13
CA VAL A 61 26.95 -13.13 14.72
C VAL A 61 27.72 -14.44 14.69
N ARG A 62 27.23 -15.43 13.93
CA ARG A 62 27.96 -16.68 13.70
C ARG A 62 28.11 -16.93 12.22
N PHE A 63 29.32 -17.22 11.78
CA PHE A 63 29.54 -17.66 10.42
C PHE A 63 28.93 -19.05 10.25
N GLN A 64 28.11 -19.23 9.22
CA GLN A 64 27.39 -20.49 8.99
C GLN A 64 28.25 -21.53 8.27
N TYR A 65 29.53 -21.21 7.99
CA TYR A 65 30.43 -22.04 7.18
C TYR A 65 29.86 -22.40 5.81
N GLN A 66 29.01 -21.52 5.25
CA GLN A 66 28.50 -21.67 3.89
C GLN A 66 29.11 -20.60 2.99
N VAL A 67 29.70 -21.06 1.91
CA VAL A 67 30.52 -20.26 1.00
C VAL A 67 30.13 -20.58 -0.43
N LEU A 68 30.07 -19.56 -1.27
CA LEU A 68 29.94 -19.70 -2.71
C LEU A 68 30.99 -18.82 -3.39
N LEU A 69 31.80 -19.44 -4.23
CA LEU A 69 32.89 -18.84 -4.98
C LEU A 69 32.65 -19.01 -6.48
N ILE A 70 32.82 -17.94 -7.22
CA ILE A 70 32.89 -17.95 -8.69
C ILE A 70 34.10 -17.09 -9.09
N ALA A 71 35.03 -17.68 -9.83
CA ALA A 71 36.19 -16.99 -10.38
C ALA A 71 36.13 -17.01 -11.91
N ALA A 72 36.16 -15.85 -12.55
CA ALA A 72 36.20 -15.74 -14.01
C ALA A 72 37.63 -15.94 -14.51
N THR A 73 37.85 -16.91 -15.40
CA THR A 73 39.17 -17.32 -15.91
C THR A 73 39.45 -16.80 -17.33
N SER A 74 38.45 -16.24 -18.01
CA SER A 74 38.62 -15.63 -19.33
C SER A 74 37.67 -14.46 -19.56
N THR A 75 38.04 -13.56 -20.47
CA THR A 75 37.18 -12.46 -20.97
C THR A 75 36.08 -12.96 -21.92
N SER A 76 36.17 -14.20 -22.42
CA SER A 76 35.14 -14.89 -23.21
C SER A 76 33.97 -15.44 -22.39
N GLY A 77 34.05 -15.39 -21.05
CA GLY A 77 33.00 -15.86 -20.16
C GLY A 77 33.27 -17.22 -19.51
N ASP A 78 34.48 -17.76 -19.61
CA ASP A 78 34.88 -18.97 -18.89
C ASP A 78 35.05 -18.68 -17.39
N TYR A 79 34.61 -19.62 -16.56
CA TYR A 79 34.65 -19.48 -15.11
C TYR A 79 34.82 -20.83 -14.44
N VAL A 80 35.37 -20.77 -13.24
CA VAL A 80 35.39 -21.88 -12.29
C VAL A 80 34.59 -21.49 -11.06
N ALA A 81 33.87 -22.45 -10.50
CA ALA A 81 32.99 -22.21 -9.37
C ALA A 81 33.04 -23.36 -8.37
N TRP A 82 32.79 -23.01 -7.11
CA TRP A 82 32.68 -23.97 -6.03
C TRP A 82 31.84 -23.40 -4.90
N SER A 83 31.10 -24.26 -4.22
CA SER A 83 30.34 -23.89 -3.03
C SER A 83 30.34 -25.02 -2.01
N THR A 84 30.03 -24.69 -0.76
CA THR A 84 29.66 -25.66 0.27
C THR A 84 28.32 -26.35 -0.03
N TYR A 85 27.50 -25.80 -0.93
CA TYR A 85 26.24 -26.40 -1.35
C TYR A 85 26.45 -27.47 -2.43
N GLN A 86 26.24 -28.74 -2.07
CA GLN A 86 26.46 -29.87 -2.98
C GLN A 86 25.62 -29.78 -4.27
N ASN A 87 24.37 -29.31 -4.17
CA ASN A 87 23.50 -29.14 -5.34
C ASN A 87 24.07 -28.12 -6.34
N PHE A 88 24.71 -27.06 -5.87
CA PHE A 88 25.35 -26.09 -6.73
C PHE A 88 26.57 -26.70 -7.44
N ASN A 89 27.39 -27.46 -6.71
CA ASN A 89 28.58 -28.13 -7.26
C ASN A 89 28.20 -29.16 -8.34
N ASN A 90 27.13 -29.92 -8.12
CA ASN A 90 26.63 -30.90 -9.09
C ASN A 90 26.20 -30.26 -10.42
N LEU A 91 25.75 -29.00 -10.38
CA LEU A 91 25.36 -28.25 -11.58
C LEU A 91 26.55 -27.64 -12.35
N GLN A 92 27.72 -27.47 -11.71
CA GLN A 92 28.87 -26.85 -12.36
C GLN A 92 29.58 -27.76 -13.36
N GLY A 93 29.46 -29.08 -13.21
CA GLY A 93 30.07 -30.06 -14.11
C GLY A 93 31.58 -29.84 -14.27
N THR A 94 32.02 -29.51 -15.49
CA THR A 94 33.43 -29.26 -15.83
C THR A 94 34.01 -27.98 -15.22
N ASN A 95 33.16 -27.05 -14.78
CA ASN A 95 33.57 -25.78 -14.17
C ASN A 95 33.78 -25.89 -12.65
N LEU A 96 33.57 -27.07 -12.07
CA LEU A 96 33.76 -27.32 -10.65
C LEU A 96 35.26 -27.36 -10.30
N ARG A 97 35.72 -26.46 -9.41
CA ARG A 97 37.10 -26.45 -8.91
C ARG A 97 37.13 -26.35 -7.39
N ILE A 98 37.53 -27.43 -6.71
CA ILE A 98 37.54 -27.47 -5.24
C ILE A 98 38.76 -26.70 -4.71
N PRO A 99 38.57 -25.62 -3.92
CA PRO A 99 39.66 -24.88 -3.29
C PRO A 99 40.06 -25.49 -1.94
N SER A 100 41.25 -25.13 -1.44
CA SER A 100 41.57 -25.26 -0.02
C SER A 100 40.93 -24.11 0.75
N ILE A 101 40.35 -24.40 1.92
CA ILE A 101 39.71 -23.38 2.76
C ILE A 101 40.15 -23.56 4.19
N SER A 102 40.61 -22.48 4.81
CA SER A 102 40.82 -22.39 6.24
C SER A 102 40.01 -21.23 6.80
N VAL A 103 39.41 -21.44 7.97
CA VAL A 103 38.56 -20.48 8.65
C VAL A 103 39.01 -20.41 10.10
N ARG A 104 39.16 -19.20 10.62
CA ARG A 104 39.54 -18.93 11.99
C ARG A 104 38.63 -17.83 12.53
N GLU A 105 37.86 -18.15 13.56
CA GLU A 105 37.04 -17.20 14.32
C GLU A 105 37.78 -16.87 15.62
N GLU A 106 37.95 -15.58 15.92
CA GLU A 106 38.63 -15.09 17.12
C GLU A 106 37.68 -14.23 17.96
N ASP A 107 37.61 -14.56 19.24
CA ASP A 107 37.04 -13.71 20.28
C ASP A 107 38.23 -12.99 20.96
N GLN A 108 38.44 -11.72 20.62
CA GLN A 108 39.61 -10.97 21.08
C GLN A 108 39.47 -10.54 22.54
N ASN A 109 38.24 -10.33 22.99
CA ASN A 109 37.94 -9.76 24.30
C ASN A 109 37.49 -10.84 25.33
N GLN A 110 37.35 -12.10 24.89
CA GLN A 110 36.92 -13.27 25.67
C GLN A 110 35.52 -13.14 26.29
N ASP A 111 34.61 -12.39 25.65
CA ASP A 111 33.22 -12.19 26.09
C ASP A 111 32.27 -13.33 25.66
N GLY A 112 32.80 -14.34 24.96
CA GLY A 112 32.04 -15.48 24.42
C GLY A 112 31.38 -15.18 23.08
N LYS A 113 31.67 -14.04 22.45
CA LYS A 113 31.22 -13.67 21.10
C LYS A 113 32.44 -13.47 20.20
N PHE A 114 32.37 -14.03 18.99
CA PHE A 114 33.46 -13.86 18.02
C PHE A 114 33.48 -12.41 17.50
N ASP A 115 34.67 -11.80 17.51
CA ASP A 115 34.91 -10.42 17.09
C ASP A 115 35.50 -10.35 15.66
N GLN A 116 36.32 -11.34 15.30
CA GLN A 116 37.03 -11.39 14.03
C GLN A 116 36.88 -12.74 13.33
N LEU A 117 36.65 -12.70 12.02
CA LEU A 117 36.68 -13.86 11.15
C LEU A 117 37.80 -13.70 10.12
N SER A 118 38.73 -14.64 10.09
CA SER A 118 39.77 -14.79 9.08
C SER A 118 39.49 -16.02 8.23
N LEU A 119 39.24 -15.82 6.94
CA LEU A 119 39.00 -16.88 5.96
C LEU A 119 40.07 -16.79 4.87
N SER A 120 40.78 -17.89 4.64
CA SER A 120 41.74 -18.02 3.55
C SER A 120 41.28 -19.10 2.59
N LEU A 121 41.26 -18.78 1.31
CA LEU A 121 40.81 -19.67 0.24
C LEU A 121 41.89 -19.77 -0.84
N GLY A 122 42.39 -20.97 -1.11
CA GLY A 122 43.36 -21.25 -2.17
C GLY A 122 42.72 -22.02 -3.32
N LEU A 123 42.49 -21.35 -4.44
CA LEU A 123 41.89 -21.94 -5.65
C LEU A 123 42.99 -22.46 -6.59
N PRO A 124 43.05 -23.78 -6.88
CA PRO A 124 44.05 -24.31 -7.80
C PRO A 124 43.74 -23.92 -9.25
N LEU A 125 44.74 -23.38 -9.95
CA LEU A 125 44.66 -22.93 -11.35
C LEU A 125 45.49 -23.84 -12.27
N GLN A 126 45.05 -23.99 -13.52
CA GLN A 126 45.89 -24.57 -14.57
C GLN A 126 46.90 -23.54 -15.08
N SER A 127 48.02 -24.00 -15.65
CA SER A 127 49.12 -23.14 -16.14
C SER A 127 48.72 -22.17 -17.26
N THR A 128 47.55 -22.34 -17.86
CA THR A 128 46.99 -21.50 -18.93
C THR A 128 45.86 -20.57 -18.46
N GLU A 129 45.44 -20.67 -17.19
CA GLU A 129 44.30 -19.92 -16.65
C GLU A 129 44.77 -18.67 -15.87
N GLN A 130 44.08 -17.54 -16.07
CA GLN A 130 44.30 -16.33 -15.28
C GLN A 130 42.96 -15.83 -14.71
N VAL A 131 42.94 -15.45 -13.43
CA VAL A 131 41.71 -15.00 -12.78
C VAL A 131 41.54 -13.50 -12.97
N TYR A 132 40.45 -13.10 -13.63
CA TYR A 132 40.15 -11.69 -13.91
C TYR A 132 39.18 -11.07 -12.89
N SER A 133 38.29 -11.88 -12.31
CA SER A 133 37.36 -11.42 -11.29
C SER A 133 36.93 -12.55 -10.38
N VAL A 134 36.66 -12.23 -9.11
CA VAL A 134 36.16 -13.18 -8.12
C VAL A 134 34.90 -12.64 -7.48
N GLN A 135 33.89 -13.50 -7.38
CA GLN A 135 32.69 -13.29 -6.59
C GLN A 135 32.67 -14.30 -5.45
N LEU A 136 32.65 -13.79 -4.23
CA LEU A 136 32.61 -14.59 -3.01
C LEU A 136 31.39 -14.18 -2.19
N ILE A 137 30.57 -15.16 -1.83
CA ILE A 137 29.41 -15.00 -0.96
C ILE A 137 29.65 -15.81 0.31
N LEU A 138 29.55 -15.14 1.46
CA LEU A 138 29.66 -15.72 2.79
C LEU A 138 28.33 -15.54 3.53
N THR A 139 27.87 -16.58 4.22
CA THR A 139 26.59 -16.54 4.96
C THR A 139 26.81 -16.48 6.47
N PHE A 140 26.05 -15.63 7.15
CA PHE A 140 26.10 -15.47 8.60
C PHE A 140 24.70 -15.58 9.20
N SER A 141 24.58 -16.14 10.39
CA SER A 141 23.40 -15.98 11.23
C SER A 141 23.58 -14.81 12.17
N TYR A 142 22.53 -14.01 12.32
CA TYR A 142 22.52 -12.81 13.14
C TYR A 142 21.37 -12.91 14.15
N GLN A 143 21.66 -12.75 15.44
CA GLN A 143 20.67 -12.82 16.52
C GLN A 143 20.85 -11.67 17.52
N LEU A 144 19.73 -11.04 17.90
CA LEU A 144 19.61 -10.05 18.97
C LEU A 144 18.79 -10.67 20.13
N PHE A 145 19.21 -10.45 21.37
CA PHE A 145 18.63 -10.98 22.60
C PHE A 145 17.87 -9.88 23.36
N VAL A 146 16.77 -9.39 22.82
CA VAL A 146 16.01 -8.35 23.52
C VAL A 146 15.04 -8.95 24.53
N SER A 147 15.27 -8.71 25.83
CA SER A 147 14.21 -8.55 26.85
C SER A 147 14.25 -7.11 27.35
N VAL A 148 13.42 -6.26 26.74
CA VAL A 148 13.15 -4.93 27.27
C VAL A 148 12.16 -5.15 28.39
N ILE A 149 12.54 -4.98 29.66
CA ILE A 149 11.74 -4.40 30.77
C ILE A 149 12.40 -4.78 32.10
N ASN A 150 12.56 -3.79 32.95
CA ASN A 150 12.98 -3.97 34.33
C ASN A 150 11.91 -4.76 35.12
N GLY A 151 12.25 -5.97 35.59
CA GLY A 151 11.33 -6.92 36.25
C GLY A 151 10.73 -6.45 37.59
N SER A 152 11.10 -5.25 38.06
CA SER A 152 10.53 -4.62 39.25
C SER A 152 9.25 -3.82 38.99
N SER A 153 8.80 -3.68 37.72
CA SER A 153 7.54 -3.00 37.40
C SER A 153 6.34 -3.94 37.60
N PRO A 154 5.27 -3.51 38.29
CA PRO A 154 4.04 -4.31 38.43
C PRO A 154 3.30 -4.53 37.10
N PHE A 155 3.71 -3.87 36.02
CA PHE A 155 3.21 -4.06 34.66
C PHE A 155 4.21 -4.78 33.76
N ALA A 156 5.36 -5.23 34.28
CA ALA A 156 6.42 -5.83 33.47
C ALA A 156 5.95 -7.06 32.69
N SER A 157 5.09 -7.89 33.29
CA SER A 157 4.54 -9.09 32.65
C SER A 157 3.58 -8.79 31.49
N ALA A 158 2.96 -7.60 31.45
CA ALA A 158 2.05 -7.20 30.38
C ALA A 158 2.77 -6.72 29.12
N TYR A 159 4.05 -6.37 29.24
CA TYR A 159 4.90 -5.93 28.14
C TYR A 159 6.05 -6.91 27.84
N ASP A 160 6.12 -8.03 28.56
CA ASP A 160 7.01 -9.14 28.27
C ASP A 160 6.67 -9.73 26.90
N LEU A 161 7.60 -9.56 25.96
CA LEU A 161 7.45 -9.97 24.57
C LEU A 161 7.15 -11.46 24.45
N THR A 162 7.66 -12.30 25.36
CA THR A 162 7.38 -13.73 25.38
C THR A 162 5.91 -14.02 25.70
N ASN A 163 5.31 -13.28 26.64
CA ASN A 163 3.89 -13.40 26.95
C ASN A 163 3.00 -12.81 25.85
N ILE A 164 3.42 -11.72 25.20
CA ILE A 164 2.71 -11.14 24.06
C ILE A 164 2.69 -12.12 22.90
N ILE A 165 3.83 -12.72 22.56
CA ILE A 165 3.93 -13.72 21.49
C ILE A 165 3.13 -14.97 21.86
N ARG A 166 3.22 -15.46 23.11
CA ARG A 166 2.44 -16.61 23.59
C ARG A 166 0.93 -16.37 23.52
N THR A 167 0.44 -15.21 23.97
CA THR A 167 -0.99 -14.87 23.86
C THR A 167 -1.44 -14.64 22.42
N TYR A 168 -0.54 -14.19 21.54
CA TYR A 168 -0.79 -14.10 20.11
C TYR A 168 -0.91 -15.50 19.47
N GLN A 169 -0.08 -16.45 19.90
CA GLN A 169 -0.10 -17.85 19.48
C GLN A 169 -1.32 -18.60 20.01
N GLU A 170 -1.69 -18.39 21.28
CA GLU A 170 -2.89 -18.97 21.90
C GLU A 170 -4.18 -18.47 21.23
N ARG A 171 -4.23 -17.20 20.77
CA ARG A 171 -5.39 -16.66 20.01
C ARG A 171 -5.53 -17.20 18.59
N ASN A 172 -4.46 -17.72 17.99
CA ASN A 172 -4.44 -18.12 16.57
C ASN A 172 -4.45 -19.64 16.33
N GLY A 173 -4.55 -20.47 17.37
CA GLY A 173 -5.00 -21.87 17.28
C GLY A 173 -4.39 -22.75 16.18
N THR A 174 -3.12 -23.14 16.31
CA THR A 174 -2.63 -24.54 16.32
C THR A 174 -1.11 -24.54 16.54
N PRO A 175 -0.59 -25.37 17.46
CA PRO A 175 0.83 -25.42 17.77
C PRO A 175 1.56 -26.21 16.69
N ARG A 176 2.32 -25.51 15.85
CA ARG A 176 3.51 -26.13 15.26
C ARG A 176 4.67 -25.76 16.16
N ASP A 177 5.29 -26.76 16.74
CA ASP A 177 6.61 -26.66 17.34
C ASP A 177 7.55 -26.06 16.27
N ILE A 178 7.74 -24.74 16.33
CA ILE A 178 8.84 -24.07 15.66
C ILE A 178 10.05 -24.43 16.51
N ILE A 179 10.66 -25.56 16.18
CA ILE A 179 12.10 -25.71 16.33
C ILE A 179 12.68 -24.47 15.64
N THR A 180 13.24 -23.55 16.41
CA THR A 180 13.90 -22.34 15.94
C THR A 180 15.17 -22.71 15.18
N ASN A 181 15.02 -23.21 13.96
CA ASN A 181 16.08 -23.23 12.97
C ASN A 181 15.97 -21.94 12.15
N ASN A 182 16.48 -20.86 12.74
CA ASN A 182 16.71 -19.60 12.05
C ASN A 182 17.84 -19.79 11.03
N THR A 183 17.48 -20.01 9.77
CA THR A 183 18.36 -19.78 8.62
C THR A 183 17.59 -18.97 7.58
N ASP A 184 17.48 -17.66 7.81
CA ASP A 184 17.10 -16.71 6.77
C ASP A 184 18.36 -16.35 5.97
N ILE A 185 18.44 -16.84 4.73
CA ILE A 185 19.49 -16.48 3.78
C ILE A 185 19.17 -15.09 3.22
N PHE A 186 19.76 -14.05 3.81
CA PHE A 186 19.76 -12.70 3.25
C PHE A 186 20.92 -12.55 2.25
N THR A 187 20.61 -12.39 0.97
CA THR A 187 21.52 -11.84 -0.03
C THR A 187 21.17 -10.37 -0.25
N GLU A 188 21.75 -9.48 0.56
CA GLU A 188 21.70 -8.04 0.31
C GLU A 188 23.10 -7.52 -0.03
N ARG A 189 23.19 -6.71 -1.10
CA ARG A 189 24.38 -5.90 -1.40
C ARG A 189 24.57 -4.92 -0.24
N LEU A 190 25.51 -5.25 0.65
CA LEU A 190 25.90 -4.49 1.84
C LEU A 190 26.17 -3.01 1.52
N LYS A 191 25.16 -2.18 1.73
CA LYS A 191 25.23 -0.71 1.81
C LYS A 191 24.80 -0.24 3.21
N THR A 192 25.24 -0.95 4.25
CA THR A 192 25.26 -0.45 5.64
C THR A 192 26.71 -0.17 6.02
N LYS A 193 27.21 1.00 5.61
CA LYS A 193 28.50 1.55 6.00
C LYS A 193 28.42 1.93 7.50
N GLN A 194 28.64 1.00 8.44
CA GLN A 194 29.21 1.34 9.76
C GLN A 194 29.60 0.16 10.68
N ASP A 195 29.13 -1.08 10.47
CA ASP A 195 29.29 -2.13 11.50
C ASP A 195 30.16 -3.36 11.12
N LEU A 196 30.54 -3.50 9.84
CA LEU A 196 31.49 -4.53 9.39
C LEU A 196 32.61 -3.89 8.59
N HIS A 197 33.85 -4.08 9.04
CA HIS A 197 35.05 -3.80 8.25
C HIS A 197 35.53 -5.09 7.59
N CYS A 198 35.47 -5.16 6.26
CA CYS A 198 35.97 -6.28 5.48
C CYS A 198 37.23 -5.84 4.73
N ALA A 199 38.35 -6.51 4.97
CA ALA A 199 39.57 -6.40 4.20
C ALA A 199 39.73 -7.65 3.34
N LEU A 200 39.92 -7.46 2.03
CA LEU A 200 40.11 -8.53 1.07
C LEU A 200 41.48 -8.37 0.41
N VAL A 201 42.31 -9.40 0.52
CA VAL A 201 43.63 -9.48 -0.12
C VAL A 201 43.60 -10.65 -1.09
N THR A 202 43.97 -10.40 -2.34
CA THR A 202 44.09 -11.45 -3.35
C THR A 202 45.52 -11.54 -3.85
N ASN A 203 46.04 -12.75 -3.96
CA ASN A 203 47.35 -13.01 -4.55
C ASN A 203 47.24 -14.13 -5.59
N GLN A 204 48.00 -14.03 -6.68
CA GLN A 204 48.00 -15.05 -7.72
C GLN A 204 49.42 -15.56 -7.95
N SER A 205 49.58 -16.87 -7.86
CA SER A 205 50.79 -17.61 -8.23
C SER A 205 50.54 -18.45 -9.50
N GLN A 206 51.59 -19.09 -10.04
CA GLN A 206 51.48 -19.93 -11.25
C GLN A 206 50.51 -21.12 -11.11
N HIS A 207 50.18 -21.54 -9.89
CA HIS A 207 49.38 -22.74 -9.62
C HIS A 207 48.18 -22.48 -8.70
N TYR A 208 48.12 -21.34 -8.01
CA TYR A 208 47.07 -21.02 -7.04
C TYR A 208 46.65 -19.55 -7.10
N PHE A 209 45.36 -19.32 -6.88
CA PHE A 209 44.81 -18.01 -6.59
C PHE A 209 44.31 -17.98 -5.15
N ASP A 210 44.96 -17.17 -4.32
CA ASP A 210 44.68 -17.05 -2.89
C ASP A 210 43.80 -15.83 -2.62
N VAL A 211 42.74 -16.04 -1.83
CA VAL A 211 41.82 -15.01 -1.36
C VAL A 211 41.79 -15.05 0.16
N ASP A 212 42.33 -14.00 0.78
CA ASP A 212 42.27 -13.79 2.21
C ASP A 212 41.22 -12.73 2.54
N VAL A 213 40.26 -13.11 3.38
CA VAL A 213 39.16 -12.25 3.83
C VAL A 213 39.23 -12.12 5.34
N ASN A 214 39.44 -10.88 5.81
CA ASN A 214 39.39 -10.53 7.22
C ASN A 214 38.16 -9.65 7.48
N ILE A 215 37.25 -10.13 8.31
CA ILE A 215 36.05 -9.42 8.73
C ILE A 215 36.16 -9.09 10.22
N THR A 216 36.04 -7.82 10.56
CA THR A 216 35.98 -7.32 11.94
C THR A 216 34.58 -6.79 12.23
N LEU A 217 33.97 -7.30 13.31
CA LEU A 217 32.65 -6.90 13.78
C LEU A 217 32.77 -5.70 14.73
N SER A 218 32.10 -4.59 14.42
CA SER A 218 32.07 -3.39 15.28
C SER A 218 30.74 -3.30 16.06
N LYS A 219 30.80 -2.75 17.28
CA LYS A 219 29.63 -2.60 18.17
C LYS A 219 28.64 -1.57 17.61
N HIS A 220 27.37 -1.96 17.51
CA HIS A 220 26.29 -1.12 16.99
C HIS A 220 25.81 -0.12 18.06
N LYS A 221 25.90 1.18 17.78
CA LYS A 221 25.24 2.23 18.58
C LYS A 221 23.97 2.68 17.87
N LYS A 222 22.80 2.38 18.44
CA LYS A 222 21.51 2.85 17.90
C LYS A 222 20.97 3.97 18.79
N GLN A 223 21.00 5.21 18.29
CA GLN A 223 20.39 6.36 18.95
C GLN A 223 18.98 6.54 18.38
N VAL A 224 17.96 6.36 19.20
CA VAL A 224 16.57 6.70 18.84
C VAL A 224 16.30 8.10 19.37
N LEU A 225 16.18 9.08 18.47
CA LEU A 225 15.78 10.45 18.77
C LEU A 225 14.31 10.63 18.38
N PRO A 226 13.43 11.04 19.30
CA PRO A 226 12.24 11.78 18.93
C PRO A 226 12.47 13.27 19.23
N ILE A 227 12.32 14.03 18.15
CA ILE A 227 12.27 15.47 18.09
C ILE A 227 11.01 15.95 18.81
N LEU A 228 11.17 16.75 19.87
CA LEU A 228 10.28 17.88 20.14
C LEU A 228 11.11 19.00 20.77
N LYS A 229 11.40 20.05 19.99
CA LYS A 229 11.75 21.37 20.52
C LYS A 229 10.54 21.87 21.32
N THR A 230 10.58 21.73 22.64
CA THR A 230 9.63 22.45 23.49
C THR A 230 10.02 23.92 23.50
N TRP A 231 9.07 24.76 23.09
CA TRP A 231 9.05 26.16 23.47
C TRP A 231 9.19 26.25 24.98
N SER A 232 10.16 27.04 25.43
CA SER A 232 10.34 27.33 26.85
C SER A 232 9.10 28.08 27.34
N PHE A 233 8.16 27.39 27.98
CA PHE A 233 7.23 28.05 28.88
C PHE A 233 8.00 28.36 30.15
N ALA A 234 8.56 29.57 30.20
CA ALA A 234 8.92 30.20 31.46
C ALA A 234 7.66 30.19 32.33
N MET A 235 7.65 29.34 33.37
CA MET A 235 6.66 29.41 34.43
C MET A 235 6.83 30.76 35.14
N TRP A 236 6.06 31.73 34.68
CA TRP A 236 5.82 32.95 35.43
C TRP A 236 5.05 32.53 36.68
N ARG A 237 5.75 32.50 37.83
CA ARG A 237 5.15 32.30 39.14
C ARG A 237 4.27 33.50 39.48
N LEU A 238 3.05 33.53 38.94
CA LEU A 238 2.01 34.42 39.40
C LEU A 238 1.52 33.92 40.76
N ARG A 239 2.01 34.54 41.83
CA ARG A 239 1.42 34.47 43.18
C ARG A 239 0.05 35.15 43.10
N ILE A 240 -1.00 34.39 42.80
CA ILE A 240 -2.37 34.87 42.92
C ILE A 240 -2.82 34.55 44.36
N THR A 241 -2.81 35.56 45.22
CA THR A 241 -3.07 35.47 46.66
C THR A 241 -4.55 35.42 47.04
N ASN A 242 -5.48 35.35 46.08
CA ASN A 242 -6.91 35.32 46.37
C ASN A 242 -7.58 34.05 45.83
N SER A 243 -7.84 33.12 46.75
CA SER A 243 -8.52 31.84 46.54
C SER A 243 -9.89 31.97 45.85
N ALA A 244 -10.51 33.14 45.90
CA ALA A 244 -11.79 33.44 45.27
C ALA A 244 -11.71 33.60 43.73
N VAL A 245 -10.55 33.98 43.19
CA VAL A 245 -10.38 34.15 41.73
C VAL A 245 -10.14 32.79 41.06
N PHE A 246 -9.45 31.87 41.74
CA PHE A 246 -9.19 30.52 41.25
C PHE A 246 -10.46 29.66 41.17
N THR A 247 -11.40 29.85 42.10
CA THR A 247 -12.70 29.15 42.11
C THR A 247 -13.66 29.67 41.05
N LEU A 248 -13.61 30.97 40.74
CA LEU A 248 -14.39 31.58 39.65
C LEU A 248 -13.90 31.10 38.27
N ILE A 249 -12.57 31.06 38.07
CA ILE A 249 -11.97 30.61 36.81
C ILE A 249 -12.19 29.10 36.60
N SER A 250 -12.07 28.29 37.63
CA SER A 250 -12.33 26.84 37.53
C SER A 250 -13.82 26.52 37.33
N GLY A 251 -14.72 27.30 37.94
CA GLY A 251 -16.16 27.20 37.72
C GLY A 251 -16.57 27.55 36.29
N LEU A 252 -16.03 28.63 35.73
CA LEU A 252 -16.26 29.02 34.33
C LEU A 252 -15.67 28.00 33.34
N ALA A 253 -14.49 27.43 33.65
CA ALA A 253 -13.89 26.36 32.84
C ALA A 253 -14.74 25.08 32.87
N LEU A 254 -15.33 24.72 34.01
CA LEU A 254 -16.24 23.57 34.13
C LEU A 254 -17.55 23.78 33.37
N VAL A 255 -18.12 24.99 33.40
CA VAL A 255 -19.32 25.32 32.61
C VAL A 255 -19.01 25.30 31.11
N PHE A 256 -17.83 25.76 30.70
CA PHE A 256 -17.36 25.70 29.31
C PHE A 256 -17.09 24.25 28.84
N LEU A 257 -16.53 23.40 29.71
CA LEU A 257 -16.33 21.97 29.43
C LEU A 257 -17.67 21.20 29.39
N TYR A 258 -18.61 21.55 30.26
CA TYR A 258 -19.94 20.95 30.31
C TYR A 258 -20.81 21.38 29.11
N SER A 259 -20.71 22.65 28.68
CA SER A 259 -21.37 23.12 27.46
C SER A 259 -20.75 22.50 26.19
N TRP A 260 -19.44 22.23 26.20
CA TRP A 260 -18.76 21.49 25.13
C TRP A 260 -19.17 20.01 25.09
N GLN A 261 -19.32 19.35 26.24
CA GLN A 261 -19.86 17.98 26.31
C GLN A 261 -21.34 17.88 25.86
N SER A 262 -22.12 18.95 26.06
CA SER A 262 -23.52 19.00 25.61
C SER A 262 -23.69 19.20 24.10
N GLY A 263 -22.59 19.45 23.37
CA GLY A 263 -22.52 19.50 21.90
C GLY A 263 -21.96 18.23 21.26
N VAL A 264 -21.72 17.17 22.03
CA VAL A 264 -21.34 15.86 21.48
C VAL A 264 -22.60 15.16 20.99
N THR A 265 -22.89 15.35 19.70
CA THR A 265 -23.74 14.42 18.95
C THR A 265 -23.31 12.98 19.25
N PRO A 266 -24.25 12.03 19.44
CA PRO A 266 -23.89 10.65 19.65
C PRO A 266 -23.00 10.19 18.50
N GLN A 267 -21.77 9.79 18.82
CA GLN A 267 -20.87 9.15 17.88
C GLN A 267 -21.56 7.85 17.44
N ALA A 268 -22.07 7.85 16.20
CA ALA A 268 -22.64 6.66 15.59
C ALA A 268 -21.67 5.49 15.77
N GLU A 269 -22.20 4.31 16.09
CA GLU A 269 -21.46 3.04 16.08
C GLU A 269 -20.51 3.03 14.87
N GLN A 270 -19.20 2.93 15.13
CA GLN A 270 -18.17 2.90 14.08
C GLN A 270 -18.31 1.61 13.28
N ASN A 271 -19.21 1.62 12.30
CA ASN A 271 -19.11 0.72 11.16
C ASN A 271 -17.74 1.01 10.51
N GLY A 272 -16.89 -0.01 10.38
CA GLY A 272 -15.54 0.14 9.83
C GLY A 272 -15.55 0.76 8.42
N LYS A 273 -14.43 1.39 8.02
CA LYS A 273 -14.29 2.02 6.70
C LYS A 273 -14.53 1.02 5.56
N VAL A 274 -15.16 1.47 4.48
CA VAL A 274 -15.29 0.70 3.24
C VAL A 274 -14.09 1.03 2.33
N HIS A 275 -13.44 0.01 1.80
CA HIS A 275 -12.25 0.16 0.96
C HIS A 275 -12.58 -0.29 -0.46
N ILE A 276 -12.34 0.58 -1.45
CA ILE A 276 -12.60 0.26 -2.86
C ILE A 276 -11.29 0.35 -3.65
N LEU A 277 -10.95 -0.73 -4.34
CA LEU A 277 -9.89 -0.72 -5.35
C LEU A 277 -10.51 -0.65 -6.74
N ILE A 278 -10.31 0.47 -7.44
CA ILE A 278 -10.59 0.60 -8.87
C ILE A 278 -9.40 0.01 -9.62
N LEU A 279 -9.51 -1.28 -9.96
CA LEU A 279 -8.49 -2.02 -10.70
C LEU A 279 -8.70 -1.84 -12.20
N SER A 280 -7.64 -1.65 -12.98
CA SER A 280 -7.72 -1.44 -14.43
C SER A 280 -6.37 -1.70 -15.08
N SER A 281 -6.31 -1.75 -16.42
CA SER A 281 -5.07 -1.46 -17.16
C SER A 281 -5.00 0.02 -17.56
N TRP A 282 -3.85 0.52 -18.00
CA TRP A 282 -3.77 1.89 -18.54
C TRP A 282 -4.77 2.09 -19.69
N ARG A 283 -5.39 3.27 -19.72
CA ARG A 283 -6.31 3.75 -20.77
C ARG A 283 -7.68 3.05 -20.86
N SER A 284 -8.06 2.27 -19.85
CA SER A 284 -9.42 1.65 -19.78
C SER A 284 -10.49 2.54 -19.13
N GLY A 285 -10.26 3.85 -19.02
CA GLY A 285 -11.26 4.81 -18.50
C GLY A 285 -11.31 4.95 -16.97
N SER A 286 -10.39 4.31 -16.24
CA SER A 286 -10.34 4.36 -14.78
C SER A 286 -10.14 5.75 -14.20
N SER A 287 -9.53 6.70 -14.92
CA SER A 287 -9.43 8.10 -14.47
C SER A 287 -10.80 8.77 -14.34
N PHE A 288 -11.75 8.48 -15.24
CA PHE A 288 -13.10 9.01 -15.15
C PHE A 288 -13.84 8.41 -13.93
N VAL A 289 -13.82 7.08 -13.78
CA VAL A 289 -14.42 6.41 -12.62
C VAL A 289 -13.80 6.89 -11.32
N GLY A 290 -12.48 7.02 -11.25
CA GLY A 290 -11.78 7.59 -10.10
C GLY A 290 -12.24 9.01 -9.77
N GLN A 291 -12.49 9.86 -10.77
CA GLN A 291 -13.06 11.19 -10.54
C GLN A 291 -14.48 11.13 -10.01
N VAL A 292 -15.33 10.27 -10.55
CA VAL A 292 -16.70 10.09 -10.06
C VAL A 292 -16.70 9.79 -8.55
N PHE A 293 -15.90 8.82 -8.11
CA PHE A 293 -15.73 8.51 -6.68
C PHE A 293 -15.11 9.65 -5.88
N SER A 294 -14.05 10.30 -6.41
CA SER A 294 -13.38 11.43 -5.75
C SER A 294 -14.34 12.57 -5.41
N GLN A 295 -15.32 12.85 -6.27
CA GLN A 295 -16.27 13.94 -6.08
C GLN A 295 -17.35 13.65 -5.01
N HIS A 296 -17.39 12.45 -4.42
CA HIS A 296 -18.34 12.12 -3.35
C HIS A 296 -17.88 12.72 -2.00
N PRO A 297 -18.80 13.27 -1.16
CA PRO A 297 -18.46 13.88 0.12
C PRO A 297 -17.84 12.92 1.14
N ASP A 298 -18.13 11.62 1.04
CA ASP A 298 -17.67 10.61 2.01
C ASP A 298 -16.42 9.83 1.59
N VAL A 299 -15.83 10.17 0.43
CA VAL A 299 -14.71 9.43 -0.17
C VAL A 299 -13.40 10.19 -0.02
N PHE A 300 -12.40 9.50 0.53
CA PHE A 300 -10.99 9.81 0.31
C PHE A 300 -10.49 9.03 -0.90
N TYR A 301 -9.98 9.73 -1.91
CA TYR A 301 -9.51 9.13 -3.16
C TYR A 301 -8.01 9.38 -3.39
N LEU A 302 -7.25 8.37 -3.82
CA LEU A 302 -5.91 8.56 -4.38
C LEU A 302 -5.78 7.89 -5.74
N MET A 303 -5.13 8.60 -6.67
CA MET A 303 -4.87 8.11 -8.01
C MET A 303 -3.49 7.45 -8.08
N GLU A 304 -3.46 6.15 -8.33
CA GLU A 304 -2.26 5.35 -8.61
C GLU A 304 -1.14 5.54 -7.56
N PRO A 305 -1.40 5.41 -6.25
CA PRO A 305 -0.35 5.54 -5.24
C PRO A 305 0.81 4.54 -5.44
N ALA A 306 0.58 3.36 -6.04
CA ALA A 306 1.63 2.41 -6.40
C ALA A 306 2.57 2.88 -7.52
N TRP A 307 2.27 4.01 -8.18
CA TRP A 307 3.21 4.68 -9.10
C TRP A 307 4.56 4.93 -8.43
N HIS A 308 4.57 5.28 -7.14
CA HIS A 308 5.78 5.55 -6.36
C HIS A 308 6.71 4.35 -6.27
N VAL A 309 6.16 3.15 -6.08
CA VAL A 309 6.93 1.89 -6.09
C VAL A 309 7.57 1.67 -7.47
N TRP A 310 6.79 1.87 -8.53
CA TRP A 310 7.27 1.62 -9.89
C TRP A 310 8.35 2.59 -10.35
N VAL A 311 8.26 3.87 -9.96
CA VAL A 311 9.29 4.84 -10.36
C VAL A 311 10.55 4.76 -9.52
N SER A 312 10.46 4.38 -8.24
CA SER A 312 11.63 4.19 -7.37
C SER A 312 12.37 2.88 -7.68
N MET A 313 11.63 1.81 -7.98
CA MET A 313 12.17 0.47 -8.21
C MET A 313 12.09 0.03 -9.69
N TYR A 314 12.17 0.98 -10.63
CA TYR A 314 11.95 0.81 -12.06
C TYR A 314 12.84 -0.23 -12.78
N GLN A 315 13.92 -0.68 -12.14
CA GLN A 315 14.82 -1.71 -12.67
C GLN A 315 14.25 -3.13 -12.51
N ASN A 316 13.23 -3.30 -11.68
CA ASN A 316 12.58 -4.58 -11.42
C ASN A 316 11.40 -4.81 -12.37
N SER A 317 11.01 -6.07 -12.54
CA SER A 317 9.81 -6.43 -13.30
C SER A 317 8.53 -6.11 -12.54
N ALA A 318 7.42 -5.99 -13.27
CA ALA A 318 6.09 -5.87 -12.68
C ALA A 318 5.77 -7.02 -11.71
N SER A 319 6.27 -8.24 -11.95
CA SER A 319 6.07 -9.40 -11.07
C SER A 319 6.81 -9.29 -9.74
N THR A 320 8.05 -8.81 -9.76
CA THR A 320 8.85 -8.61 -8.54
C THR A 320 8.26 -7.50 -7.66
N LEU A 321 7.68 -6.47 -8.27
CA LEU A 321 7.11 -5.33 -7.54
C LEU A 321 5.77 -5.63 -6.85
N ARG A 322 5.12 -6.78 -7.11
CA ARG A 322 3.77 -7.11 -6.62
C ARG A 322 3.65 -7.01 -5.09
N MET A 323 4.66 -7.44 -4.35
CA MET A 323 4.65 -7.41 -2.89
C MET A 323 4.69 -5.97 -2.36
N ALA A 324 5.66 -5.18 -2.81
CA ALA A 324 5.78 -3.77 -2.45
C ALA A 324 4.54 -2.95 -2.83
N VAL A 325 3.96 -3.20 -4.02
CA VAL A 325 2.70 -2.58 -4.46
C VAL A 325 1.55 -2.93 -3.53
N ARG A 326 1.39 -4.22 -3.19
CA ARG A 326 0.35 -4.70 -2.29
C ARG A 326 0.48 -4.09 -0.89
N ASP A 327 1.69 -4.05 -0.35
CA ASP A 327 1.95 -3.54 1.00
C ASP A 327 1.69 -2.03 1.07
N LEU A 328 2.07 -1.28 0.02
CA LEU A 328 1.71 0.13 -0.12
C LEU A 328 0.20 0.34 -0.18
N ILE A 329 -0.51 -0.42 -1.02
CA ILE A 329 -1.98 -0.35 -1.11
C ILE A 329 -2.62 -0.63 0.26
N ARG A 330 -2.13 -1.64 0.98
CA ARG A 330 -2.62 -2.00 2.32
C ARG A 330 -2.50 -0.85 3.30
N SER A 331 -1.31 -0.27 3.43
CA SER A 331 -1.04 0.83 4.38
C SER A 331 -1.88 2.05 4.04
N VAL A 332 -1.98 2.41 2.75
CA VAL A 332 -2.81 3.54 2.32
C VAL A 332 -4.30 3.31 2.62
N PHE A 333 -4.82 2.08 2.45
CA PHE A 333 -6.20 1.76 2.84
C PHE A 333 -6.44 1.95 4.35
N GLN A 334 -5.45 1.65 5.18
CA GLN A 334 -5.49 1.88 6.63
C GLN A 334 -5.19 3.33 7.03
N CYS A 335 -5.02 4.21 6.03
CA CYS A 335 -4.59 5.59 6.22
C CYS A 335 -3.22 5.73 6.90
N ASP A 336 -2.33 4.75 6.75
CA ASP A 336 -0.92 4.86 7.15
C ASP A 336 -0.10 5.40 5.98
N MET A 337 0.25 6.69 6.05
CA MET A 337 0.97 7.37 4.97
C MET A 337 2.50 7.31 5.16
N TYR A 338 3.01 6.69 6.23
CA TYR A 338 4.45 6.47 6.43
C TYR A 338 5.04 5.49 5.42
N VAL A 339 4.21 4.63 4.82
CA VAL A 339 4.65 3.70 3.77
C VAL A 339 5.33 4.40 2.58
N PHE A 340 5.01 5.68 2.35
CA PHE A 340 5.66 6.47 1.31
C PHE A 340 7.11 6.87 1.62
N ASP A 341 7.59 6.73 2.86
CA ASP A 341 8.97 7.05 3.26
C ASP A 341 9.99 6.22 2.48
N ALA A 342 9.62 4.98 2.11
CA ALA A 342 10.46 4.11 1.30
C ALA A 342 10.59 4.58 -0.17
N TYR A 343 9.70 5.45 -0.64
CA TYR A 343 9.54 5.76 -2.07
C TYR A 343 9.54 7.26 -2.40
N MET A 344 9.56 8.13 -1.38
CA MET A 344 9.56 9.57 -1.51
C MET A 344 10.69 10.20 -0.69
N PRO A 345 11.11 11.44 -1.01
CA PRO A 345 12.06 12.18 -0.19
C PRO A 345 11.56 12.42 1.24
N GLU A 346 12.48 12.47 2.21
CA GLU A 346 12.15 12.75 3.63
C GLU A 346 11.39 14.07 3.82
N LYS A 347 11.84 15.13 3.14
CA LYS A 347 11.16 16.43 3.13
C LYS A 347 10.16 16.48 1.99
N ARG A 348 8.95 15.99 2.25
CA ARG A 348 7.86 15.98 1.28
C ARG A 348 6.66 16.83 1.71
N ASN A 349 5.99 17.35 0.70
CA ASN A 349 4.67 17.97 0.81
C ASN A 349 3.65 17.09 0.08
N MET A 350 2.36 17.37 0.29
CA MET A 350 1.26 16.70 -0.41
C MET A 350 1.46 16.65 -1.93
N THR A 351 2.13 17.65 -2.51
CA THR A 351 2.43 17.73 -3.95
C THR A 351 3.28 16.60 -4.51
N HIS A 352 3.98 15.87 -3.65
CA HIS A 352 4.78 14.70 -4.05
C HIS A 352 3.90 13.48 -4.33
N LEU A 353 2.65 13.43 -3.84
CA LEU A 353 1.73 12.39 -4.24
C LEU A 353 1.39 12.53 -5.72
N PHE A 354 1.45 11.40 -6.42
CA PHE A 354 1.14 11.35 -7.84
C PHE A 354 -0.31 11.80 -8.01
N GLN A 355 -0.51 12.86 -8.79
CA GLN A 355 -1.83 13.36 -9.17
C GLN A 355 -2.71 13.75 -7.97
N TRP A 356 -2.11 14.18 -6.85
CA TRP A 356 -2.82 14.56 -5.62
C TRP A 356 -4.01 15.52 -5.84
N SER A 357 -3.90 16.47 -6.78
CA SER A 357 -4.91 17.51 -7.03
C SER A 357 -6.21 17.00 -7.62
N VAL A 358 -6.24 15.73 -8.06
CA VAL A 358 -7.47 15.08 -8.55
C VAL A 358 -8.32 14.51 -7.40
N SER A 359 -7.81 14.54 -6.17
CA SER A 359 -8.51 14.12 -4.95
C SER A 359 -9.26 15.29 -4.33
N ARG A 360 -10.60 15.28 -4.37
CA ARG A 360 -11.42 16.29 -3.69
C ARG A 360 -11.09 16.35 -2.20
N ALA A 361 -10.86 15.20 -1.57
CA ALA A 361 -10.51 15.11 -0.16
C ALA A 361 -9.22 15.87 0.21
N LEU A 362 -8.27 16.00 -0.71
CA LEU A 362 -7.04 16.77 -0.54
C LEU A 362 -7.21 18.26 -0.90
N CYS A 363 -8.34 18.63 -1.48
CA CYS A 363 -8.76 19.99 -1.79
C CYS A 363 -9.81 20.53 -0.79
N SER A 364 -10.13 19.74 0.24
CA SER A 364 -11.14 20.02 1.26
C SER A 364 -10.55 19.86 2.68
N PRO A 365 -11.17 20.43 3.71
CA PRO A 365 -10.73 20.25 5.09
C PRO A 365 -10.72 18.75 5.49
N PRO A 366 -9.71 18.28 6.24
CA PRO A 366 -8.67 19.07 6.94
C PRO A 366 -7.40 19.37 6.11
N ALA A 367 -7.31 18.91 4.85
CA ALA A 367 -6.10 19.08 4.05
C ALA A 367 -5.97 20.46 3.40
N CYS A 368 -7.08 21.02 2.91
CA CYS A 368 -7.08 22.34 2.31
C CYS A 368 -8.47 22.99 2.41
N ASP A 369 -8.55 24.24 2.86
CA ASP A 369 -9.82 24.94 3.07
C ASP A 369 -10.40 25.57 1.79
N LEU A 370 -10.15 24.97 0.62
CA LEU A 370 -10.59 25.53 -0.67
C LEU A 370 -12.04 25.18 -1.02
N TYR A 371 -12.43 23.91 -0.81
CA TYR A 371 -13.77 23.41 -1.13
C TYR A 371 -14.43 22.78 0.10
N LYS A 372 -15.74 22.98 0.24
CA LYS A 372 -16.55 22.22 1.22
C LYS A 372 -16.66 20.75 0.81
N ARG A 373 -17.01 19.85 1.75
CA ARG A 373 -17.09 18.41 1.46
C ARG A 373 -18.12 18.07 0.39
N GLU A 374 -19.21 18.83 0.32
CA GLU A 374 -20.35 18.63 -0.58
C GLU A 374 -20.17 19.37 -1.93
N GLU A 375 -19.03 20.03 -2.12
CA GLU A 375 -18.70 20.75 -3.33
C GLU A 375 -17.94 19.87 -4.33
N ILE A 376 -18.19 20.12 -5.62
CA ILE A 376 -17.43 19.50 -6.69
C ILE A 376 -16.13 20.29 -6.83
N SER A 377 -14.98 19.62 -6.68
CA SER A 377 -13.68 20.26 -6.78
C SER A 377 -13.24 20.44 -8.23
N ASN A 378 -12.46 21.49 -8.49
CA ASN A 378 -11.76 21.69 -9.75
C ASN A 378 -10.26 21.43 -9.57
N GLU A 379 -9.71 20.47 -10.33
CA GLU A 379 -8.30 20.08 -10.26
C GLU A 379 -7.34 21.26 -10.46
N ARG A 380 -7.61 22.12 -11.45
CA ARG A 380 -6.72 23.24 -11.82
C ARG A 380 -6.64 24.27 -10.69
N THR A 381 -7.78 24.59 -10.09
CA THR A 381 -7.84 25.52 -8.95
C THR A 381 -7.20 24.90 -7.72
N CYS A 382 -7.49 23.63 -7.42
CA CYS A 382 -6.89 22.91 -6.29
C CYS A 382 -5.36 22.85 -6.40
N LYS A 383 -4.83 22.51 -7.57
CA LYS A 383 -3.38 22.45 -7.81
C LYS A 383 -2.68 23.80 -7.54
N LYS A 384 -3.35 24.92 -7.83
CA LYS A 384 -2.80 26.27 -7.59
C LYS A 384 -2.87 26.64 -6.11
N MET A 385 -4.02 26.44 -5.46
CA MET A 385 -4.28 26.98 -4.13
C MET A 385 -3.80 26.06 -2.99
N CYS A 386 -3.80 24.74 -3.17
CA CYS A 386 -3.50 23.76 -2.11
C CYS A 386 -2.08 23.17 -2.21
N SER A 387 -1.17 23.76 -3.00
CA SER A 387 0.17 23.18 -3.26
C SER A 387 1.13 23.24 -2.07
N LYS A 388 0.84 24.05 -1.05
CA LYS A 388 1.69 24.25 0.12
C LYS A 388 1.30 23.39 1.33
N THR A 389 0.34 22.48 1.17
CA THR A 389 -0.12 21.64 2.28
C THR A 389 0.98 20.65 2.71
N PRO A 390 1.28 20.59 4.02
CA PRO A 390 2.13 19.56 4.61
C PRO A 390 1.63 18.13 4.33
N PHE A 391 2.52 17.15 4.34
CA PHE A 391 2.16 15.77 3.97
C PHE A 391 1.32 15.03 5.02
N ASP A 392 1.48 15.34 6.31
CA ASP A 392 0.70 14.79 7.43
C ASP A 392 -0.81 15.02 7.29
N LYS A 393 -1.19 16.10 6.60
CA LYS A 393 -2.59 16.40 6.29
C LYS A 393 -3.26 15.37 5.37
N VAL A 394 -2.50 14.60 4.60
CA VAL A 394 -3.04 13.51 3.77
C VAL A 394 -3.61 12.40 4.65
N GLU A 395 -2.88 12.04 5.70
CA GLU A 395 -3.29 11.03 6.67
C GLU A 395 -4.50 11.50 7.48
N GLU A 396 -4.47 12.75 7.96
CA GLU A 396 -5.59 13.36 8.68
C GLU A 396 -6.86 13.38 7.81
N ALA A 397 -6.73 13.76 6.54
CA ALA A 397 -7.83 13.71 5.59
C ALA A 397 -8.36 12.29 5.44
N CYS A 398 -7.51 11.30 5.11
CA CYS A 398 -7.91 9.89 4.94
C CYS A 398 -8.68 9.34 6.15
N LYS A 399 -8.19 9.63 7.37
CA LYS A 399 -8.83 9.20 8.61
C LYS A 399 -10.23 9.78 8.79
N SER A 400 -10.50 10.96 8.24
CA SER A 400 -11.78 11.68 8.39
C SER A 400 -12.91 11.29 7.42
N TYR A 401 -12.68 10.38 6.47
CA TYR A 401 -13.68 9.89 5.49
C TYR A 401 -14.11 8.45 5.79
N SER A 402 -15.35 8.06 5.47
CA SER A 402 -15.83 6.69 5.70
C SER A 402 -15.41 5.71 4.60
N HIS A 403 -15.07 6.21 3.41
CA HIS A 403 -14.65 5.40 2.27
C HIS A 403 -13.23 5.78 1.83
N VAL A 404 -12.39 4.76 1.59
CA VAL A 404 -11.05 4.94 1.01
C VAL A 404 -11.02 4.26 -0.36
N VAL A 405 -10.81 5.05 -1.41
CA VAL A 405 -10.88 4.59 -2.80
C VAL A 405 -9.53 4.80 -3.46
N LEU A 406 -8.92 3.71 -3.93
CA LEU A 406 -7.64 3.75 -4.64
C LEU A 406 -7.85 3.30 -6.08
N LYS A 407 -7.32 4.04 -7.04
CA LYS A 407 -7.27 3.61 -8.44
C LYS A 407 -5.89 3.03 -8.73
N GLU A 408 -5.83 1.81 -9.24
CA GLU A 408 -4.57 1.17 -9.63
C GLU A 408 -4.59 0.62 -11.05
N VAL A 409 -3.47 0.82 -11.76
CA VAL A 409 -3.28 0.37 -13.14
C VAL A 409 -2.08 -0.58 -13.33
N ARG A 410 -1.37 -0.87 -12.23
CA ARG A 410 -0.08 -1.57 -12.18
C ARG A 410 -0.16 -2.96 -11.55
N VAL A 411 -1.36 -3.51 -11.46
CA VAL A 411 -1.64 -4.84 -10.93
C VAL A 411 -2.25 -5.67 -12.07
N PHE A 412 -1.62 -6.78 -12.42
CA PHE A 412 -1.96 -7.58 -13.61
C PHE A 412 -2.57 -8.95 -13.30
N ASP A 413 -2.77 -9.26 -12.03
CA ASP A 413 -3.35 -10.50 -11.57
C ASP A 413 -4.14 -10.28 -10.29
N LEU A 414 -5.23 -11.03 -10.12
CA LEU A 414 -6.09 -10.89 -8.96
C LEU A 414 -5.52 -11.58 -7.72
N GLU A 415 -4.68 -12.61 -7.91
CA GLU A 415 -4.11 -13.44 -6.84
C GLU A 415 -3.16 -12.67 -5.94
N SER A 416 -2.38 -11.74 -6.49
CA SER A 416 -1.53 -10.84 -5.72
C SER A 416 -2.31 -9.97 -4.72
N LEU A 417 -3.61 -9.76 -4.94
CA LEU A 417 -4.50 -8.99 -4.06
C LEU A 417 -5.21 -9.86 -3.00
N TYR A 418 -5.08 -11.19 -3.06
CA TYR A 418 -5.75 -12.09 -2.11
C TYR A 418 -5.40 -11.81 -0.64
N PRO A 419 -4.15 -11.48 -0.26
CA PRO A 419 -3.86 -11.14 1.13
C PRO A 419 -4.65 -9.91 1.60
N LEU A 420 -4.88 -8.92 0.73
CA LEU A 420 -5.69 -7.74 1.06
C LEU A 420 -7.16 -8.09 1.21
N LEU A 421 -7.69 -8.96 0.35
CA LEU A 421 -9.07 -9.42 0.45
C LEU A 421 -9.28 -10.30 1.70
N LYS A 422 -8.27 -10.99 2.19
CA LYS A 422 -8.36 -11.83 3.41
C LYS A 422 -8.08 -11.07 4.70
N ASP A 423 -7.55 -9.85 4.62
CA ASP A 423 -7.23 -9.05 5.79
C ASP A 423 -8.51 -8.59 6.51
N PRO A 424 -8.75 -9.01 7.77
CA PRO A 424 -9.98 -8.67 8.50
C PRO A 424 -10.07 -7.17 8.85
N SER A 425 -8.96 -6.42 8.78
CA SER A 425 -8.95 -4.97 8.97
C SER A 425 -9.47 -4.20 7.76
N LEU A 426 -9.63 -4.87 6.61
CA LEU A 426 -10.05 -4.25 5.35
C LEU A 426 -11.41 -4.78 4.89
N ASN A 427 -12.43 -3.91 4.89
CA ASN A 427 -13.64 -4.14 4.11
C ASN A 427 -13.40 -3.82 2.62
N LEU A 428 -12.55 -4.61 1.96
CA LEU A 428 -12.11 -4.37 0.58
C LEU A 428 -13.06 -4.94 -0.47
N LYS A 429 -13.45 -4.10 -1.43
CA LYS A 429 -14.14 -4.46 -2.67
C LYS A 429 -13.37 -3.98 -3.89
N ILE A 430 -13.48 -4.70 -5.01
CA ILE A 430 -12.75 -4.42 -6.25
C ILE A 430 -13.75 -4.09 -7.37
N ILE A 431 -13.56 -2.94 -8.01
CA ILE A 431 -14.21 -2.58 -9.27
C ILE A 431 -13.17 -2.71 -10.38
N HIS A 432 -13.28 -3.74 -11.20
CA HIS A 432 -12.33 -4.02 -12.29
C HIS A 432 -12.83 -3.47 -13.62
N LEU A 433 -12.11 -2.50 -14.18
CA LEU A 433 -12.43 -1.86 -15.46
C LEU A 433 -11.67 -2.49 -16.62
N ILE A 434 -12.44 -2.93 -17.62
CA ILE A 434 -11.95 -3.43 -18.91
C ILE A 434 -12.38 -2.52 -20.05
N ARG A 435 -11.64 -2.52 -21.15
CA ARG A 435 -11.96 -1.73 -22.35
C ARG A 435 -11.49 -2.44 -23.61
N ASP A 436 -12.16 -2.15 -24.74
CA ASP A 436 -11.78 -2.63 -26.06
C ASP A 436 -10.27 -2.37 -26.33
N PRO A 437 -9.46 -3.41 -26.62
CA PRO A 437 -8.03 -3.26 -26.84
C PRO A 437 -7.69 -2.34 -28.02
N ARG A 438 -8.57 -2.23 -29.03
CA ARG A 438 -8.39 -1.30 -30.17
C ARG A 438 -8.47 0.15 -29.71
N ALA A 439 -9.43 0.45 -28.83
CA ALA A 439 -9.56 1.75 -28.18
C ALA A 439 -8.40 2.05 -27.23
N VAL A 440 -7.94 1.04 -26.48
CA VAL A 440 -6.77 1.14 -25.59
C VAL A 440 -5.51 1.48 -26.39
N VAL A 441 -5.22 0.78 -27.50
CA VAL A 441 -4.05 1.06 -28.34
C VAL A 441 -4.08 2.47 -28.91
N LYS A 442 -5.19 2.89 -29.54
CA LYS A 442 -5.35 4.25 -30.05
C LYS A 442 -5.06 5.28 -28.96
N SER A 443 -5.55 5.02 -27.75
CA SER A 443 -5.37 5.94 -26.65
C SER A 443 -3.95 5.90 -26.06
N ARG A 444 -3.26 4.77 -26.13
CA ARG A 444 -1.86 4.63 -25.70
C ARG A 444 -0.92 5.35 -26.66
N GLU A 445 -1.18 5.33 -27.97
CA GLU A 445 -0.39 6.07 -28.98
C GLU A 445 -0.29 7.58 -28.65
N GLN A 446 -1.37 8.18 -28.14
CA GLN A 446 -1.41 9.58 -27.71
C GLN A 446 -0.63 9.86 -26.41
N SER A 447 -0.26 8.82 -25.66
CA SER A 447 0.36 8.90 -24.34
C SER A 447 1.69 8.13 -24.25
N MET A 448 2.25 7.70 -25.39
CA MET A 448 3.39 6.77 -25.41
C MET A 448 4.57 7.25 -24.60
N LYS A 449 4.96 8.52 -24.73
CA LYS A 449 6.12 9.08 -24.02
C LYS A 449 6.04 8.88 -22.50
N ALA A 450 4.86 9.00 -21.91
CA ALA A 450 4.66 8.80 -20.48
C ALA A 450 4.67 7.32 -20.05
N LEU A 451 4.44 6.40 -21.00
CA LEU A 451 4.30 4.97 -20.73
C LEU A 451 5.56 4.16 -21.10
N MET A 452 6.58 4.76 -21.74
CA MET A 452 7.75 4.00 -22.21
C MET A 452 8.50 3.29 -21.07
N ARG A 453 8.59 3.90 -19.88
CA ARG A 453 9.19 3.27 -18.71
C ARG A 453 8.31 2.14 -18.17
N ASP A 454 7.00 2.38 -18.05
CA ASP A 454 6.04 1.36 -17.63
C ASP A 454 6.09 0.14 -18.57
N ASN A 455 6.21 0.37 -19.89
CA ASN A 455 6.39 -0.70 -20.89
C ASN A 455 7.63 -1.54 -20.60
N GLY A 456 8.76 -0.90 -20.28
CA GLY A 456 9.99 -1.60 -19.92
C GLY A 456 9.85 -2.46 -18.67
N ILE A 457 9.14 -1.97 -17.65
CA ILE A 457 8.87 -2.71 -16.41
C ILE A 457 7.98 -3.93 -16.68
N VAL A 458 6.94 -3.77 -17.51
CA VAL A 458 6.06 -4.87 -17.93
C VAL A 458 6.82 -5.93 -18.73
N LEU A 459 7.70 -5.51 -19.63
CA LEU A 459 8.50 -6.39 -20.47
C LEU A 459 9.80 -6.87 -19.81
N ASN A 460 10.03 -6.53 -18.53
CA ASN A 460 11.22 -6.89 -17.77
C ASN A 460 12.55 -6.50 -18.47
N THR A 461 12.63 -5.29 -19.02
CA THR A 461 13.82 -4.78 -19.72
C THR A 461 14.82 -4.09 -18.78
N LYS A 462 14.76 -4.37 -17.47
CA LYS A 462 15.63 -3.78 -16.44
C LYS A 462 15.63 -2.24 -16.44
N GLY A 463 14.46 -1.64 -16.68
CA GLY A 463 14.27 -0.19 -16.61
C GLY A 463 14.55 0.57 -17.92
N VAL A 464 14.84 -0.13 -19.02
CA VAL A 464 14.96 0.49 -20.35
C VAL A 464 13.59 0.98 -20.81
N GLN A 465 13.53 2.21 -21.33
CA GLN A 465 12.31 2.76 -21.92
C GLN A 465 12.01 2.09 -23.27
N VAL A 466 10.82 1.51 -23.43
CA VAL A 466 10.47 0.70 -24.61
C VAL A 466 9.23 1.24 -25.32
N LEU A 467 9.32 1.32 -26.65
CA LEU A 467 8.16 1.48 -27.53
C LEU A 467 7.53 0.11 -27.78
N ASP A 468 6.22 0.00 -27.63
CA ASP A 468 5.50 -1.25 -27.84
C ASP A 468 5.20 -1.52 -29.33
N THR A 469 6.23 -1.48 -30.18
CA THR A 469 6.10 -1.63 -31.64
C THR A 469 5.57 -3.00 -32.06
N HIS A 470 5.81 -4.02 -31.24
CA HIS A 470 5.41 -5.41 -31.49
C HIS A 470 4.19 -5.86 -30.68
N TYR A 471 3.46 -4.93 -30.04
CA TYR A 471 2.26 -5.21 -29.25
C TYR A 471 2.48 -6.22 -28.10
N GLN A 472 3.70 -6.32 -27.57
CA GLN A 472 4.03 -7.22 -26.47
C GLN A 472 3.38 -6.76 -25.17
N VAL A 473 3.37 -5.44 -24.90
CA VAL A 473 2.68 -4.89 -23.72
C VAL A 473 1.16 -5.05 -23.87
N ILE A 474 0.62 -4.83 -25.07
CA ILE A 474 -0.80 -5.07 -25.36
C ILE A 474 -1.17 -6.54 -25.17
N ARG A 475 -0.32 -7.48 -25.60
CA ARG A 475 -0.50 -8.91 -25.35
C ARG A 475 -0.58 -9.20 -23.86
N GLU A 476 0.32 -8.62 -23.07
CA GLU A 476 0.34 -8.81 -21.62
C GLU A 476 -0.90 -8.21 -20.94
N ILE A 477 -1.36 -7.04 -21.37
CA ILE A 477 -2.62 -6.43 -20.90
C ILE A 477 -3.81 -7.34 -21.21
N CYS A 478 -3.93 -7.85 -22.44
CA CYS A 478 -5.01 -8.74 -22.83
C CYS A 478 -4.94 -10.08 -22.08
N ARG A 479 -3.75 -10.63 -21.87
CA ARG A 479 -3.52 -11.85 -21.07
C ARG A 479 -3.96 -11.66 -19.62
N SER A 480 -3.60 -10.53 -19.03
CA SER A 480 -3.99 -10.13 -17.68
C SER A 480 -5.50 -10.04 -17.51
N HIS A 481 -6.21 -9.42 -18.45
CA HIS A 481 -7.68 -9.35 -18.42
C HIS A 481 -8.36 -10.72 -18.49
N ILE A 482 -7.86 -11.62 -19.33
CA ILE A 482 -8.34 -13.01 -19.39
C ILE A 482 -8.13 -13.68 -18.03
N GLN A 483 -6.92 -13.61 -17.49
CA GLN A 483 -6.58 -14.26 -16.22
C GLN A 483 -7.44 -13.74 -15.06
N ILE A 484 -7.60 -12.42 -14.93
CA ILE A 484 -8.44 -11.82 -13.90
C ILE A 484 -9.91 -12.23 -14.09
N TYR A 485 -10.41 -12.25 -15.32
CA TYR A 485 -11.77 -12.68 -15.62
C TYR A 485 -12.01 -14.14 -15.20
N GLU A 486 -11.15 -15.06 -15.64
CA GLU A 486 -11.27 -16.49 -15.30
C GLU A 486 -11.20 -16.72 -13.79
N THR A 487 -10.24 -16.09 -13.11
CA THR A 487 -10.08 -16.18 -11.66
C THR A 487 -11.30 -15.62 -10.92
N ALA A 488 -11.87 -14.51 -11.41
CA ALA A 488 -13.03 -13.89 -10.76
C ALA A 488 -14.35 -14.60 -11.05
N THR A 489 -14.49 -15.27 -12.21
CA THR A 489 -15.76 -15.83 -12.70
C THR A 489 -15.84 -17.35 -12.62
N GLN A 490 -14.81 -18.06 -13.05
CA GLN A 490 -14.81 -19.53 -13.15
C GLN A 490 -14.21 -20.18 -11.90
N LYS A 491 -13.17 -19.57 -11.33
CA LYS A 491 -12.41 -20.09 -10.18
C LYS A 491 -12.50 -19.18 -8.96
N ALA A 492 -13.65 -18.53 -8.80
CA ALA A 492 -13.86 -17.50 -7.78
C ALA A 492 -13.69 -18.09 -6.35
N PRO A 493 -12.71 -17.63 -5.57
CA PRO A 493 -12.61 -18.02 -4.18
C PRO A 493 -13.81 -17.51 -3.37
N SER A 494 -14.21 -18.23 -2.32
CA SER A 494 -15.36 -17.87 -1.48
C SER A 494 -15.27 -16.46 -0.92
N PHE A 495 -14.07 -16.02 -0.55
CA PHE A 495 -13.85 -14.67 -0.03
C PHE A 495 -14.08 -13.58 -1.09
N LEU A 496 -13.99 -13.86 -2.39
CA LEU A 496 -14.17 -12.84 -3.44
C LEU A 496 -15.66 -12.55 -3.72
N LYS A 497 -16.53 -13.48 -3.34
CA LYS A 497 -17.98 -13.45 -3.57
C LYS A 497 -18.59 -12.17 -2.98
N GLY A 498 -19.30 -11.38 -3.79
CA GLY A 498 -19.90 -10.11 -3.37
C GLY A 498 -18.90 -8.95 -3.18
N ARG A 499 -17.59 -9.16 -3.40
CA ARG A 499 -16.53 -8.15 -3.23
C ARG A 499 -15.78 -7.84 -4.51
N TYR A 500 -16.25 -8.32 -5.65
CA TYR A 500 -15.70 -8.00 -6.97
C TYR A 500 -16.82 -7.69 -7.96
N MET A 501 -16.64 -6.62 -8.74
CA MET A 501 -17.51 -6.18 -9.82
C MET A 501 -16.64 -5.87 -11.04
N MET A 502 -16.92 -6.52 -12.17
CA MET A 502 -16.30 -6.16 -13.45
C MET A 502 -17.19 -5.14 -14.18
N VAL A 503 -16.58 -4.08 -14.71
CA VAL A 503 -17.27 -3.09 -15.53
C VAL A 503 -16.54 -2.88 -16.84
N ARG A 504 -17.31 -2.92 -17.92
CA ARG A 504 -16.83 -2.67 -19.27
C ARG A 504 -16.99 -1.19 -19.58
N TYR A 505 -15.91 -0.52 -19.97
CA TYR A 505 -15.90 0.91 -20.24
C TYR A 505 -16.95 1.30 -21.29
N ASP A 506 -17.16 0.43 -22.28
CA ASP A 506 -18.12 0.67 -23.36
C ASP A 506 -19.57 0.67 -22.84
N ASP A 507 -19.91 -0.20 -21.88
CA ASP A 507 -21.23 -0.14 -21.20
C ASP A 507 -21.36 1.15 -20.39
N LEU A 508 -20.27 1.54 -19.68
CA LEU A 508 -20.21 2.75 -18.85
C LEU A 508 -20.42 4.04 -19.65
N VAL A 509 -19.90 4.13 -20.88
CA VAL A 509 -20.09 5.35 -21.69
C VAL A 509 -21.43 5.40 -22.42
N LEU A 510 -22.07 4.24 -22.63
CA LEU A 510 -23.39 4.14 -23.26
C LEU A 510 -24.50 4.55 -22.28
N ASP A 511 -24.44 4.10 -21.03
CA ASP A 511 -25.35 4.53 -19.96
C ASP A 511 -24.58 4.85 -18.66
N PRO A 512 -23.93 6.03 -18.58
CA PRO A 512 -23.11 6.40 -17.44
C PRO A 512 -23.88 6.43 -16.12
N LEU A 513 -25.12 6.91 -16.14
CA LEU A 513 -25.91 7.07 -14.93
C LEU A 513 -26.32 5.72 -14.35
N ALA A 514 -26.75 4.75 -15.17
CA ALA A 514 -27.09 3.42 -14.68
C ALA A 514 -25.85 2.67 -14.15
N GLU A 515 -24.76 2.67 -14.91
CA GLU A 515 -23.53 1.95 -14.55
C GLU A 515 -22.88 2.51 -13.28
N ILE A 516 -22.79 3.83 -13.16
CA ILE A 516 -22.24 4.46 -11.95
C ILE A 516 -23.19 4.24 -10.75
N SER A 517 -24.51 4.31 -10.94
CA SER A 517 -25.45 4.02 -9.85
C SER A 517 -25.29 2.58 -9.34
N ALA A 518 -25.03 1.62 -10.23
CA ALA A 518 -24.72 0.25 -9.85
C ALA A 518 -23.39 0.14 -9.08
N MET A 519 -22.34 0.84 -9.51
CA MET A 519 -21.06 0.92 -8.78
C MET A 519 -21.24 1.53 -7.37
N TYR A 520 -22.06 2.56 -7.24
CA TYR A 520 -22.30 3.25 -5.97
C TYR A 520 -23.06 2.35 -5.00
N LYS A 521 -24.09 1.64 -5.50
CA LYS A 521 -24.78 0.62 -4.73
C LYS A 521 -23.82 -0.49 -4.27
N PHE A 522 -22.93 -0.95 -5.15
CA PHE A 522 -21.90 -1.94 -4.80
C PHE A 522 -20.92 -1.41 -3.74
N ALA A 523 -20.56 -0.12 -3.82
CA ALA A 523 -19.65 0.55 -2.89
C ALA A 523 -20.32 1.07 -1.60
N GLU A 524 -21.63 0.85 -1.41
CA GLU A 524 -22.40 1.37 -0.26
C GLU A 524 -22.45 2.91 -0.18
N LEU A 525 -22.43 3.56 -1.34
CA LEU A 525 -22.51 5.01 -1.50
C LEU A 525 -23.87 5.45 -2.04
N ILE A 526 -24.31 6.64 -1.64
CA ILE A 526 -25.57 7.25 -2.10
C ILE A 526 -25.26 8.27 -3.20
N MET A 527 -25.87 8.12 -4.37
CA MET A 527 -25.72 9.08 -5.46
C MET A 527 -26.39 10.41 -5.10
N THR A 528 -25.63 11.51 -5.07
CA THR A 528 -26.20 12.85 -4.81
C THR A 528 -26.73 13.49 -6.10
N PRO A 529 -27.77 14.34 -6.03
CA PRO A 529 -28.31 15.02 -7.22
C PRO A 529 -27.26 15.87 -7.95
N LYS A 530 -26.39 16.56 -7.19
CA LYS A 530 -25.30 17.39 -7.75
C LYS A 530 -24.29 16.54 -8.53
N LEU A 531 -23.92 15.38 -7.97
CA LEU A 531 -23.00 14.46 -8.64
C LEU A 531 -23.63 13.84 -9.88
N LYS A 532 -24.92 13.47 -9.82
CA LYS A 532 -25.68 12.98 -10.98
C LYS A 532 -25.65 13.99 -12.14
N SER A 533 -25.90 15.27 -11.87
CA SER A 533 -25.82 16.32 -12.89
C SER A 533 -24.40 16.53 -13.40
N TRP A 534 -23.39 16.47 -12.53
CA TRP A 534 -21.99 16.58 -12.93
C TRP A 534 -21.55 15.43 -13.85
N ILE A 535 -21.94 14.20 -13.53
CA ILE A 535 -21.68 13.00 -14.36
C ILE A 535 -22.30 13.19 -15.75
N TYR A 536 -23.57 13.60 -15.82
CA TYR A 536 -24.23 13.81 -17.11
C TYR A 536 -23.49 14.85 -17.96
N ASN A 537 -23.12 15.99 -17.36
CA ASN A 537 -22.45 17.08 -18.07
C ASN A 537 -21.03 16.73 -18.53
N ILE A 538 -20.29 15.91 -17.77
CA ILE A 538 -18.92 15.54 -18.15
C ILE A 538 -18.91 14.46 -19.26
N THR A 539 -19.93 13.62 -19.37
CA THR A 539 -20.03 12.57 -20.40
C THR A 539 -20.74 13.01 -21.69
N HIS A 540 -21.46 14.12 -21.67
CA HIS A 540 -22.21 14.66 -22.82
C HIS A 540 -21.61 15.98 -23.37
N GLY A 541 -20.33 16.26 -23.10
CA GLY A 541 -19.65 17.44 -23.62
C GLY A 541 -19.43 17.42 -25.13
N GLU A 542 -19.19 18.57 -25.76
CA GLU A 542 -19.05 18.69 -27.22
C GLU A 542 -17.59 18.65 -27.72
N GLY A 543 -16.59 18.65 -26.82
CA GLY A 543 -15.17 18.73 -27.18
C GLY A 543 -14.53 17.40 -27.64
N ARG A 544 -13.67 17.45 -28.68
CA ARG A 544 -12.84 16.30 -29.13
C ARG A 544 -11.62 16.02 -28.24
N GLY A 545 -11.23 16.98 -27.40
CA GLY A 545 -10.03 16.94 -26.57
C GLY A 545 -8.73 17.15 -27.35
N SER A 546 -7.71 17.74 -26.70
CA SER A 546 -6.37 17.90 -27.31
C SER A 546 -5.38 16.84 -26.82
N GLY A 547 -4.25 16.66 -27.53
CA GLY A 547 -3.18 15.73 -27.12
C GLY A 547 -2.56 16.07 -25.75
N GLN A 548 -2.58 17.35 -25.36
CA GLN A 548 -2.11 17.81 -24.05
C GLN A 548 -3.07 17.40 -22.90
N GLU A 549 -4.31 17.05 -23.23
CA GLU A 549 -5.34 16.61 -22.28
C GLU A 549 -5.49 15.09 -22.25
N ALA A 550 -4.54 14.32 -22.76
CA ALA A 550 -4.67 12.87 -22.87
C ALA A 550 -4.94 12.21 -21.51
N PHE A 551 -4.42 12.76 -20.42
CA PHE A 551 -4.59 12.26 -19.05
C PHE A 551 -5.65 13.00 -18.23
N LEU A 552 -6.31 14.02 -18.79
CA LEU A 552 -7.29 14.84 -18.08
C LEU A 552 -8.70 14.29 -18.29
N THR A 553 -9.52 14.38 -17.24
CA THR A 553 -10.96 14.08 -17.32
C THR A 553 -11.69 15.37 -17.66
N THR A 554 -11.72 15.72 -18.96
CA THR A 554 -12.48 16.89 -19.46
C THR A 554 -13.85 16.49 -19.99
N SER A 555 -14.79 17.44 -20.03
CA SER A 555 -16.13 17.21 -20.57
C SER A 555 -16.06 16.91 -22.07
N ARG A 556 -16.48 15.70 -22.46
CA ARG A 556 -16.42 15.18 -23.84
C ARG A 556 -17.55 14.19 -24.06
N ASN A 557 -17.95 14.01 -25.31
CA ASN A 557 -18.92 12.98 -25.66
C ASN A 557 -18.25 11.59 -25.51
N ALA A 558 -18.64 10.88 -24.45
CA ALA A 558 -18.00 9.65 -24.04
C ALA A 558 -18.13 8.52 -25.09
N VAL A 559 -19.26 8.47 -25.78
CA VAL A 559 -19.53 7.52 -26.88
C VAL A 559 -18.57 7.76 -28.04
N ASN A 560 -18.44 9.01 -28.49
CA ASN A 560 -17.50 9.37 -29.58
C ASN A 560 -16.06 9.04 -29.21
N VAL A 561 -15.65 9.28 -27.96
CA VAL A 561 -14.30 8.95 -27.47
C VAL A 561 -14.07 7.44 -27.43
N SER A 562 -15.09 6.64 -27.10
CA SER A 562 -14.99 5.18 -27.09
C SER A 562 -14.78 4.60 -28.48
N GLN A 563 -15.47 5.15 -29.50
CA GLN A 563 -15.45 4.68 -30.87
C GLN A 563 -14.37 5.35 -31.75
N ALA A 564 -13.61 6.31 -31.22
CA ALA A 564 -12.63 7.09 -32.00
C ALA A 564 -11.55 6.24 -32.71
N TRP A 565 -11.27 5.03 -32.24
CA TRP A 565 -10.33 4.11 -32.88
C TRP A 565 -10.77 3.68 -34.29
N ARG A 566 -12.09 3.62 -34.53
CA ARG A 566 -12.70 3.17 -35.79
C ARG A 566 -12.30 4.04 -36.98
N ALA A 567 -12.16 5.34 -36.77
CA ALA A 567 -11.75 6.28 -37.81
C ALA A 567 -10.24 6.62 -37.76
N ALA A 568 -9.62 6.51 -36.58
CA ALA A 568 -8.25 6.98 -36.37
C ALA A 568 -7.17 5.93 -36.65
N LEU A 569 -7.46 4.64 -36.50
CA LEU A 569 -6.48 3.58 -36.75
C LEU A 569 -6.65 2.99 -38.16
N PRO A 570 -5.55 2.75 -38.91
CA PRO A 570 -5.60 1.95 -40.13
C PRO A 570 -6.11 0.53 -39.86
N TYR A 571 -6.81 -0.06 -40.82
CA TYR A 571 -7.40 -1.39 -40.65
C TYR A 571 -6.34 -2.47 -40.41
N GLU A 572 -5.17 -2.40 -41.04
CA GLU A 572 -4.07 -3.35 -40.86
C GLU A 572 -3.60 -3.38 -39.40
N LYS A 573 -3.56 -2.20 -38.77
CA LYS A 573 -3.23 -2.06 -37.35
C LYS A 573 -4.35 -2.66 -36.48
N VAL A 574 -5.60 -2.40 -36.80
CA VAL A 574 -6.75 -3.00 -36.10
C VAL A 574 -6.74 -4.52 -36.21
N ALA A 575 -6.50 -5.07 -37.40
CA ALA A 575 -6.38 -6.50 -37.64
C ALA A 575 -5.26 -7.11 -36.77
N LYS A 576 -4.10 -6.43 -36.65
CA LYS A 576 -3.02 -6.90 -35.79
C LYS A 576 -3.38 -6.90 -34.30
N ILE A 577 -4.09 -5.87 -33.83
CA ILE A 577 -4.58 -5.81 -32.45
C ILE A 577 -5.58 -6.94 -32.18
N GLN A 578 -6.50 -7.19 -33.11
CA GLN A 578 -7.47 -8.28 -33.03
C GLN A 578 -6.79 -9.64 -33.00
N GLU A 579 -5.73 -9.84 -33.77
CA GLU A 579 -4.92 -11.06 -33.74
C GLU A 579 -4.29 -11.27 -32.35
N VAL A 580 -3.64 -10.24 -31.81
CA VAL A 580 -2.94 -10.31 -30.51
C VAL A 580 -3.90 -10.49 -29.33
N CYS A 581 -5.08 -9.87 -29.38
CA CYS A 581 -6.05 -9.86 -28.30
C CYS A 581 -7.31 -10.69 -28.56
N LYS A 582 -7.30 -11.59 -29.57
CA LYS A 582 -8.48 -12.36 -30.00
C LYS A 582 -9.18 -13.08 -28.84
N GLY A 583 -8.40 -13.77 -28.01
CA GLY A 583 -8.92 -14.49 -26.85
C GLY A 583 -9.63 -13.57 -25.85
N ALA A 584 -9.01 -12.41 -25.55
CA ALA A 584 -9.57 -11.43 -24.64
C ALA A 584 -10.83 -10.78 -25.21
N MET A 585 -10.82 -10.44 -26.50
CA MET A 585 -11.98 -9.85 -27.17
C MET A 585 -13.19 -10.79 -27.15
N ASN A 586 -12.99 -12.06 -27.52
CA ASN A 586 -14.05 -13.06 -27.51
C ASN A 586 -14.63 -13.29 -26.09
N MET A 587 -13.75 -13.36 -25.09
CA MET A 587 -14.15 -13.61 -23.70
C MET A 587 -14.88 -12.42 -23.06
N LEU A 588 -14.48 -11.19 -23.42
CA LEU A 588 -15.01 -9.96 -22.83
C LEU A 588 -16.16 -9.34 -23.65
N GLY A 589 -16.59 -10.02 -24.72
CA GLY A 589 -17.74 -9.65 -25.54
C GLY A 589 -17.47 -8.49 -26.49
N TYR A 590 -16.30 -8.45 -27.13
CA TYR A 590 -15.94 -7.51 -28.18
C TYR A 590 -15.94 -8.17 -29.56
N GLN A 591 -16.72 -7.63 -30.49
CA GLN A 591 -16.82 -8.14 -31.85
C GLN A 591 -15.61 -7.74 -32.70
N LEU A 592 -15.14 -8.66 -33.53
CA LEU A 592 -14.08 -8.43 -34.51
C LEU A 592 -14.66 -7.74 -35.75
N VAL A 593 -13.83 -6.93 -36.41
CA VAL A 593 -14.12 -6.38 -37.74
C VAL A 593 -13.24 -7.05 -38.79
N GLU A 594 -13.80 -7.33 -39.97
CA GLU A 594 -13.15 -8.08 -41.06
C GLU A 594 -12.72 -7.18 -42.23
N SER A 595 -13.12 -5.91 -42.24
CA SER A 595 -12.73 -4.95 -43.28
C SER A 595 -12.68 -3.50 -42.80
N ASP A 596 -11.97 -2.63 -43.53
CA ASP A 596 -11.95 -1.18 -43.31
C ASP A 596 -13.37 -0.57 -43.39
N LYS A 597 -14.21 -1.08 -44.29
CA LYS A 597 -15.61 -0.65 -44.43
C LYS A 597 -16.43 -0.97 -43.19
N GLU A 598 -16.29 -2.17 -42.65
CA GLU A 598 -16.96 -2.58 -41.42
C GLU A 598 -16.45 -1.80 -40.21
N GLN A 599 -15.12 -1.65 -40.10
CA GLN A 599 -14.48 -0.83 -39.08
C GLN A 599 -15.09 0.57 -39.04
N LYS A 600 -15.31 1.24 -40.18
CA LYS A 600 -15.82 2.62 -40.22
C LYS A 600 -17.35 2.74 -40.06
N ARG A 601 -18.10 1.63 -39.99
CA ARG A 601 -19.57 1.62 -39.88
C ARG A 601 -20.09 1.90 -38.46
N LEU A 602 -20.11 3.17 -38.03
CA LEU A 602 -20.45 3.57 -36.65
C LEU A 602 -21.77 3.00 -36.08
N GLY A 603 -22.76 2.72 -36.94
CA GLY A 603 -24.04 2.12 -36.51
C GLY A 603 -23.99 0.65 -36.13
N GLN A 604 -22.88 -0.05 -36.34
CA GLN A 604 -22.68 -1.43 -35.90
C GLN A 604 -22.16 -1.44 -34.46
N ASP A 605 -22.88 -2.16 -33.59
CA ASP A 605 -22.45 -2.38 -32.21
C ASP A 605 -21.24 -3.32 -32.19
N MET A 606 -20.19 -2.89 -31.49
CA MET A 606 -18.94 -3.63 -31.34
C MET A 606 -18.90 -4.41 -30.03
N VAL A 607 -19.95 -4.31 -29.22
CA VAL A 607 -20.05 -4.87 -27.89
C VAL A 607 -21.24 -5.83 -27.86
N LEU A 608 -21.03 -7.04 -27.35
CA LEU A 608 -22.11 -8.00 -27.19
C LEU A 608 -22.96 -7.67 -25.95
N PRO A 609 -24.30 -7.85 -26.00
CA PRO A 609 -25.17 -7.61 -24.86
C PRO A 609 -24.78 -8.44 -23.64
N ARG A 610 -24.88 -7.86 -22.44
CA ARG A 610 -24.54 -8.52 -21.17
C ARG A 610 -25.23 -9.85 -20.92
N LYS A 611 -26.39 -10.13 -21.53
CA LYS A 611 -27.13 -11.38 -21.33
C LYS A 611 -26.34 -12.64 -21.73
N GLN A 612 -25.36 -12.53 -22.62
CA GLN A 612 -24.46 -13.66 -22.96
C GLN A 612 -23.26 -13.81 -22.00
N TYR A 613 -23.00 -12.82 -21.13
CA TYR A 613 -21.78 -12.71 -20.31
C TYR A 613 -22.08 -12.34 -18.84
N GLN A 614 -23.22 -12.75 -18.30
CA GLN A 614 -23.64 -12.38 -16.94
C GLN A 614 -22.68 -12.90 -15.87
N PHE A 615 -21.84 -12.02 -15.37
CA PHE A 615 -21.23 -12.16 -14.06
C PHE A 615 -22.21 -11.62 -13.01
N THR A 616 -22.71 -12.47 -12.11
CA THR A 616 -23.60 -12.04 -11.02
C THR A 616 -23.08 -12.47 -9.65
N TRP A 617 -22.58 -11.50 -8.88
CA TRP A 617 -22.49 -11.56 -7.41
C TRP A 617 -23.31 -10.45 -6.75
N LEU A 618 -24.46 -10.09 -7.34
CA LEU A 618 -25.44 -9.27 -6.65
C LEU A 618 -26.19 -10.15 -5.63
N PRO A 619 -26.47 -9.67 -4.40
CA PRO A 619 -27.33 -10.40 -3.49
C PRO A 619 -28.68 -10.63 -4.16
N SER A 620 -29.08 -11.91 -4.22
CA SER A 620 -30.42 -12.32 -4.63
C SER A 620 -31.44 -11.57 -3.77
N LYS A 621 -32.26 -10.75 -4.43
CA LYS A 621 -33.60 -10.27 -4.03
C LYS A 621 -33.83 -10.20 -2.51
N THR A 622 -33.87 -8.98 -1.98
CA THR A 622 -34.82 -8.66 -0.91
C THR A 622 -36.20 -9.06 -1.43
N THR A 623 -36.77 -10.13 -0.87
CA THR A 623 -38.17 -10.49 -1.07
C THR A 623 -39.03 -9.33 -0.61
N ASP A 624 -39.63 -8.62 -1.56
CA ASP A 624 -40.94 -8.01 -1.36
C ASP A 624 -41.88 -9.13 -0.92
N LYS A 625 -42.16 -9.20 0.38
CA LYS A 625 -43.37 -9.86 0.86
C LYS A 625 -44.48 -8.82 0.84
N LEU A 626 -45.21 -8.81 -0.27
CA LEU A 626 -46.64 -8.51 -0.28
C LEU A 626 -47.40 -9.75 0.23
N LYS A 627 -48.50 -9.49 0.95
CA LYS A 627 -49.45 -10.36 1.69
C LYS A 627 -49.28 -10.22 3.21
N ASP A 628 -50.17 -9.59 3.97
CA ASP A 628 -51.59 -9.23 3.75
C ASP A 628 -51.91 -7.80 4.23
#